data_AF-A0AAW9D0F3-F1
#
_entry.id   AF-A0AAW9D0F3-F1
#
_cell.length_a   1.000
_cell.length_b   1.000
_cell.length_c   1.000
_cell.angle_alpha   90.00
_cell.angle_beta   90.00
_cell.angle_gamma   90.00
#
_symmetry.space_group_name_H-M   'P 1'
#
loop_
_entity.id
_entity.type
_entity.pdbx_description
1 polymer ?
#
loop_
_entity_poly.entity_id
_entity_poly.type
_entity_poly.pdbx_seq_one_letter_code
_entity_poly.pdbx_strand_id
1 'polypeptide(L)'
;MDGLVTGIVEDKYGGVLPPQDVLSKEFDVSRTVMREALSMLLARDMLDVRPKVGTRVRPMNHWRMIDEDVVNWRFRAKPDRQFIRDVIEFRTLIEPRATAQAASRATAAEIAGIREAYELFKLAEPGTPAYDEADELLHTRIVHASGNQFSSKWRRSFAARCVS
;
A
#
# COMPACT_ATOMS: atom_id res chain seq x y z
N MET A 1 8.44 11.95 7.74
CA MET A 1 7.04 11.48 7.84
C MET A 1 7.00 9.97 8.07
N ASP A 2 7.78 9.21 7.30
CA ASP A 2 7.89 7.75 7.38
C ASP A 2 8.05 7.22 8.81
N GLY A 3 8.90 7.84 9.65
CA GLY A 3 9.09 7.39 11.03
C GLY A 3 7.84 7.47 11.93
N LEU A 4 6.96 8.47 11.76
CA LEU A 4 5.70 8.56 12.52
C LEU A 4 4.77 7.42 12.12
N VAL A 5 4.66 7.16 10.83
CA VAL A 5 3.76 6.13 10.30
C VAL A 5 4.26 4.74 10.68
N THR A 6 5.55 4.47 10.54
CA THR A 6 6.16 3.22 11.00
C THR A 6 5.87 3.00 12.49
N GLY A 7 6.05 4.02 13.33
CA GLY A 7 5.73 3.93 14.75
C GLY A 7 4.25 3.64 15.05
N ILE A 8 3.33 4.15 14.21
CA ILE A 8 1.89 3.82 14.32
C ILE A 8 1.62 2.37 13.92
N VAL A 9 2.20 1.90 12.81
CA VAL A 9 2.02 0.52 12.31
C VAL A 9 2.64 -0.50 13.27
N GLU A 10 3.71 -0.15 13.96
CA GLU A 10 4.39 -1.00 14.95
C GLU A 10 3.83 -0.86 16.37
N ASP A 11 2.73 -0.11 16.55
CA ASP A 11 2.07 0.16 17.84
C ASP A 11 2.99 0.80 18.91
N LYS A 12 4.02 1.56 18.49
CA LYS A 12 4.97 2.26 19.37
C LYS A 12 4.29 3.21 20.36
N TYR A 13 3.17 3.80 19.95
CA TYR A 13 2.49 4.86 20.71
C TYR A 13 1.42 4.34 21.69
N GLY A 14 1.21 3.02 21.78
CA GLY A 14 0.26 2.44 22.75
C GLY A 14 -1.18 2.97 22.59
N GLY A 15 -1.56 3.33 21.36
CA GLY A 15 -2.89 3.82 21.02
C GLY A 15 -3.14 5.32 21.15
N VAL A 16 -2.30 6.11 21.84
CA VAL A 16 -2.49 7.59 21.92
C VAL A 16 -1.22 8.30 21.50
N LEU A 17 -1.33 9.18 20.51
CA LEU A 17 -0.19 9.94 20.03
C LEU A 17 0.20 11.05 21.01
N PRO A 18 1.51 11.33 21.17
CA PRO A 18 1.98 12.53 21.83
C PRO A 18 1.38 13.81 21.19
N PRO A 19 1.30 14.92 21.95
CA PRO A 19 0.88 16.20 21.41
C PRO A 19 1.67 16.62 20.17
N GLN A 20 1.03 17.34 19.25
CA GLN A 20 1.63 17.72 17.97
C GLN A 20 2.96 18.46 18.12
N ASP A 21 3.11 19.31 19.13
CA ASP A 21 4.34 20.04 19.40
C ASP A 21 5.49 19.13 19.89
N VAL A 22 5.16 18.08 20.64
CA VAL A 22 6.12 17.03 21.02
C VAL A 22 6.55 16.24 19.79
N LEU A 23 5.60 15.79 18.97
CA LEU A 23 5.90 15.07 17.72
C LEU A 23 6.72 15.94 16.75
N SER A 24 6.39 17.22 16.62
CA SER A 24 7.14 18.14 15.74
C SER A 24 8.61 18.25 16.15
N LYS A 25 8.88 18.27 17.46
CA LYS A 25 10.25 18.27 18.00
C LYS A 25 10.93 16.91 17.85
N GLU A 26 10.23 15.80 18.12
CA GLU A 26 10.76 14.43 18.00
C GLU A 26 11.26 14.15 16.58
N PHE A 27 10.51 14.60 15.57
CA PHE A 27 10.83 14.37 14.16
C PHE A 27 11.61 15.50 13.49
N ASP A 28 12.01 16.54 14.23
CA ASP A 28 12.70 17.73 13.71
C ASP A 28 12.00 18.36 12.49
N VAL A 29 10.68 18.58 12.61
CA VAL A 29 9.87 19.19 11.55
C VAL A 29 9.06 20.37 12.04
N SER A 30 8.67 21.25 11.12
CA SER A 30 7.77 22.36 11.45
C SER A 30 6.39 21.87 11.90
N ARG A 31 5.71 22.67 12.72
CA ARG A 31 4.33 22.40 13.15
C ARG A 31 3.38 22.25 11.97
N THR A 32 3.57 23.01 10.90
CA THR A 32 2.77 22.93 9.67
C THR A 32 2.94 21.56 9.02
N VAL A 33 4.18 21.10 8.83
CA VAL A 33 4.46 19.78 8.24
C VAL A 33 3.84 18.66 9.07
N MET A 34 3.98 18.72 10.40
CA MET A 34 3.36 17.73 11.29
C MET A 34 1.83 17.76 11.21
N ARG A 35 1.22 18.95 11.11
CA ARG A 35 -0.23 19.06 10.93
C ARG A 35 -0.68 18.40 9.64
N GLU A 36 -0.01 18.63 8.52
CA GLU A 36 -0.36 17.99 7.25
C GLU A 36 -0.20 16.46 7.32
N ALA A 37 0.84 15.96 8.00
CA ALA A 37 1.00 14.54 8.25
C ALA A 37 -0.18 13.94 9.05
N LEU A 38 -0.58 14.59 10.14
CA LEU A 38 -1.72 14.14 10.95
C LEU A 38 -3.04 14.22 10.18
N SER A 39 -3.27 15.27 9.38
CA SER A 39 -4.43 15.40 8.50
C SER A 39 -4.52 14.27 7.48
N MET A 40 -3.38 13.89 6.89
CA MET A 40 -3.28 12.79 5.95
C MET A 40 -3.67 11.44 6.59
N LEU A 41 -3.22 11.21 7.83
CA LEU A 41 -3.54 10.01 8.60
C LEU A 41 -5.02 9.97 9.05
N LEU A 42 -5.58 11.12 9.42
CA LEU A 42 -7.02 11.26 9.71
C LEU A 42 -7.87 10.93 8.48
N ALA A 43 -7.48 11.42 7.30
CA ALA A 43 -8.19 11.14 6.05
C ALA A 43 -8.21 9.65 5.65
N ARG A 44 -7.31 8.83 6.23
CA ARG A 44 -7.21 7.38 6.00
C ARG A 44 -7.80 6.54 7.13
N ASP A 45 -8.55 7.19 8.03
CA ASP A 45 -9.17 6.55 9.20
C ASP A 45 -8.14 5.85 10.12
N MET A 46 -6.87 6.29 10.10
CA MET A 46 -5.83 5.77 10.98
C MET A 46 -5.85 6.41 12.37
N LEU A 47 -6.36 7.64 12.45
CA LEU A 47 -6.42 8.42 13.68
C LEU A 47 -7.88 8.82 13.99
N ASP A 48 -8.14 9.11 15.25
CA ASP A 48 -9.38 9.72 15.76
C ASP A 48 -9.01 10.85 16.74
N VAL A 49 -9.66 12.00 16.65
CA VAL A 49 -9.39 13.13 17.57
C VAL A 49 -10.53 13.21 18.57
N ARG A 50 -10.19 13.06 19.86
CA ARG A 50 -11.19 13.11 20.94
C ARG A 50 -10.94 14.26 21.90
N PRO A 51 -11.99 15.02 22.29
CA PRO A 51 -11.87 16.03 23.34
C PRO A 51 -11.28 15.43 24.62
N LYS A 52 -10.35 16.16 25.25
CA LYS A 52 -9.67 15.81 26.51
C LYS A 52 -8.75 14.57 26.49
N VAL A 53 -8.76 13.77 25.42
CA VAL A 53 -7.90 12.57 25.27
C VAL A 53 -6.77 12.82 24.27
N GLY A 54 -7.00 13.65 23.25
CA GLY A 54 -6.02 13.91 22.20
C GLY A 54 -6.24 13.04 20.97
N THR A 55 -5.17 12.81 20.21
CA THR A 55 -5.21 12.04 18.96
C THR A 55 -4.93 10.57 19.23
N ARG A 56 -5.91 9.70 18.95
CA ARG A 56 -5.84 8.26 19.16
C ARG A 56 -5.54 7.54 17.86
N VAL A 57 -4.70 6.51 17.90
CA VAL A 57 -4.56 5.53 16.82
C VAL A 57 -5.78 4.62 16.81
N ARG A 58 -6.45 4.51 15.66
CA ARG A 58 -7.59 3.61 15.49
C ARG A 58 -7.09 2.17 15.30
N PRO A 59 -7.87 1.16 15.72
CA PRO A 59 -7.57 -0.23 15.39
C PRO A 59 -7.37 -0.42 13.88
N MET A 60 -6.38 -1.22 13.48
CA MET A 60 -5.99 -1.37 12.07
C MET A 60 -7.13 -1.83 11.15
N ASN A 61 -8.08 -2.61 11.66
CA ASN A 61 -9.25 -3.05 10.90
C ASN A 61 -10.22 -1.91 10.52
N HIS A 62 -10.05 -0.71 11.08
CA HIS A 62 -10.80 0.48 10.71
C HIS A 62 -10.07 1.37 9.70
N TRP A 63 -8.81 1.07 9.40
CA TRP A 63 -8.05 1.85 8.43
C TRP A 63 -8.60 1.60 7.02
N ARG A 64 -8.37 2.55 6.11
CA ARG A 64 -8.74 2.38 4.70
C ARG A 64 -7.78 1.41 4.00
N MET A 65 -8.07 0.12 4.09
CA MET A 65 -7.20 -0.96 3.55
C MET A 65 -7.11 -1.00 2.01
N ILE A 66 -7.91 -0.22 1.29
CA ILE A 66 -7.83 -0.09 -0.19
C ILE A 66 -7.11 1.21 -0.59
N ASP A 67 -6.57 1.96 0.38
CA ASP A 67 -5.73 3.13 0.14
C ASP A 67 -4.27 2.69 -0.09
N GLU A 68 -3.66 3.21 -1.16
CA GLU A 68 -2.29 2.88 -1.56
C GLU A 68 -1.26 3.16 -0.49
N ASP A 69 -1.38 4.31 0.19
CA ASP A 69 -0.41 4.66 1.22
C ASP A 69 -0.54 3.71 2.41
N VAL A 70 -1.77 3.38 2.83
CA VAL A 70 -2.01 2.48 3.97
C VAL A 70 -1.40 1.09 3.72
N VAL A 71 -1.63 0.54 2.53
CA VAL A 71 -1.08 -0.76 2.15
C VAL A 71 0.44 -0.70 2.07
N ASN A 72 1.00 0.32 1.42
CA ASN A 72 2.45 0.52 1.33
C ASN A 72 3.10 0.67 2.71
N TRP A 73 2.48 1.40 3.63
CA TRP A 73 2.97 1.55 5.01
C TRP A 73 2.94 0.22 5.77
N ARG A 74 1.89 -0.59 5.61
CA ARG A 74 1.81 -1.93 6.20
C ARG A 74 2.89 -2.86 5.68
N PHE A 75 3.21 -2.80 4.38
CA PHE A 75 4.28 -3.60 3.78
C PHE A 75 5.70 -3.06 4.05
N ARG A 76 5.89 -1.75 4.31
CA ARG A 76 7.19 -1.18 4.68
C ARG A 76 7.57 -1.46 6.13
N ALA A 77 6.57 -1.59 7.01
CA ALA A 77 6.77 -2.09 8.36
C ALA A 77 6.98 -3.62 8.33
N LYS A 78 6.61 -4.31 9.42
CA LYS A 78 6.56 -5.77 9.47
C LYS A 78 5.13 -6.27 9.21
N PRO A 79 4.75 -6.59 7.96
CA PRO A 79 3.40 -7.09 7.69
C PRO A 79 3.17 -8.39 8.45
N ASP A 80 2.03 -8.49 9.12
CA ASP A 80 1.65 -9.70 9.83
C ASP A 80 1.11 -10.77 8.85
N ARG A 81 1.08 -12.04 9.29
CA ARG A 81 0.65 -13.15 8.44
C ARG A 81 -0.81 -13.03 7.99
N GLN A 82 -1.67 -12.36 8.78
CA GLN A 82 -3.07 -12.17 8.40
C GLN A 82 -3.15 -11.20 7.22
N PHE A 83 -2.46 -10.06 7.32
CA PHE A 83 -2.41 -9.08 6.24
C PHE A 83 -1.90 -9.68 4.93
N ILE A 84 -0.80 -10.44 4.96
CA ILE A 84 -0.28 -11.11 3.76
C ILE A 84 -1.29 -12.08 3.15
N ARG A 85 -1.96 -12.90 3.98
CA ARG A 85 -3.02 -13.80 3.50
C ARG A 85 -4.17 -13.04 2.84
N ASP A 86 -4.66 -11.99 3.49
CA ASP A 86 -5.77 -11.19 2.99
C ASP A 86 -5.44 -10.56 1.63
N VAL A 87 -4.21 -10.07 1.44
CA VAL A 87 -3.78 -9.54 0.15
C VAL A 87 -3.72 -10.63 -0.92
N ILE A 88 -3.16 -11.80 -0.61
CA ILE A 88 -3.09 -12.93 -1.56
C ILE A 88 -4.50 -13.38 -1.96
N GLU A 89 -5.41 -13.58 -0.99
CA GLU A 89 -6.79 -13.94 -1.25
C GLU A 89 -7.48 -12.91 -2.14
N PHE A 90 -7.27 -11.62 -1.88
CA PHE A 90 -7.81 -10.56 -2.71
C PHE A 90 -7.23 -10.56 -4.14
N ARG A 91 -5.91 -10.74 -4.29
CA ARG A 91 -5.26 -10.90 -5.62
C ARG A 91 -5.88 -12.06 -6.39
N THR A 92 -6.09 -13.21 -5.75
CA THR A 92 -6.69 -14.40 -6.40
C THR A 92 -8.13 -14.17 -6.86
N LEU A 93 -8.87 -13.25 -6.22
CA LEU A 93 -10.23 -12.89 -6.63
C LEU A 93 -10.25 -11.97 -7.87
N ILE A 94 -9.34 -10.98 -7.92
CA ILE A 94 -9.40 -9.89 -8.92
C ILE A 94 -8.52 -10.17 -10.13
N GLU A 95 -7.29 -10.65 -9.93
CA GLU A 95 -6.28 -10.73 -10.99
C GLU A 95 -6.65 -11.72 -12.10
N PRO A 96 -7.16 -12.94 -11.84
CA PRO A 96 -7.52 -13.86 -12.91
C PRO A 96 -8.56 -13.28 -13.88
N ARG A 97 -9.52 -12.52 -13.35
CA ARG A 97 -10.54 -11.86 -14.18
C ARG A 97 -9.95 -10.70 -14.97
N ALA A 98 -9.04 -9.93 -14.39
CA ALA A 98 -8.30 -8.89 -15.09
C ALA A 98 -7.44 -9.49 -16.23
N THR A 99 -6.76 -10.61 -15.99
CA THR A 99 -5.98 -11.34 -16.99
C THR A 99 -6.84 -11.84 -18.15
N ALA A 100 -7.99 -12.45 -17.86
CA ALA A 100 -8.92 -12.90 -18.91
C ALA A 100 -9.44 -11.74 -19.77
N GLN A 101 -9.71 -10.60 -19.13
CA GLN A 101 -10.10 -9.37 -19.83
C GLN A 101 -8.96 -8.81 -20.69
N ALA A 102 -7.74 -8.78 -20.16
CA ALA A 102 -6.55 -8.33 -20.88
C ALA A 102 -6.30 -9.21 -22.11
N ALA A 103 -6.40 -10.53 -21.98
CA ALA A 103 -6.26 -11.47 -23.10
C ALA A 103 -7.25 -11.19 -24.25
N SER A 104 -8.43 -10.66 -23.95
CA SER A 104 -9.47 -10.36 -24.95
C SER A 104 -9.43 -8.93 -25.49
N ARG A 105 -8.78 -7.99 -24.78
CA ARG A 105 -8.90 -6.53 -25.03
C ARG A 105 -7.58 -5.84 -25.35
N ALA A 106 -6.46 -6.43 -24.94
CA ALA A 106 -5.16 -5.78 -25.04
C ALA A 106 -4.78 -5.49 -26.49
N THR A 107 -4.24 -4.29 -26.71
CA THR A 107 -3.63 -3.91 -27.98
C THR A 107 -2.29 -4.64 -28.18
N ALA A 108 -1.79 -4.67 -29.41
CA ALA A 108 -0.48 -5.27 -29.71
C ALA A 108 0.67 -4.63 -28.90
N ALA A 109 0.61 -3.32 -28.66
CA ALA A 109 1.58 -2.59 -27.85
C ALA A 109 1.51 -3.02 -26.37
N GLU A 110 0.31 -3.17 -25.81
CA GLU A 110 0.13 -3.64 -24.44
C GLU A 110 0.59 -5.09 -24.26
N ILE A 111 0.33 -5.96 -25.24
CA ILE A 111 0.82 -7.35 -25.24
C ILE A 111 2.35 -7.37 -25.24
N ALA A 112 2.99 -6.54 -26.07
CA ALA A 112 4.45 -6.41 -26.10
C ALA A 112 4.99 -5.94 -24.73
N GLY A 113 4.31 -4.97 -24.12
CA GLY A 113 4.65 -4.51 -22.77
C GLY A 113 4.49 -5.60 -21.71
N ILE A 114 3.39 -6.35 -21.71
CA ILE A 114 3.20 -7.45 -20.76
C ILE A 114 4.33 -8.49 -20.91
N ARG A 115 4.73 -8.80 -22.15
CA ARG A 115 5.84 -9.73 -22.42
C ARG A 115 7.17 -9.23 -21.89
N GLU A 116 7.51 -7.97 -22.10
CA GLU A 116 8.74 -7.38 -21.54
C GLU A 116 8.76 -7.49 -20.01
N ALA A 117 7.67 -7.14 -19.35
CA ALA A 117 7.57 -7.23 -17.90
C ALA A 117 7.66 -8.67 -17.39
N TYR A 118 7.11 -9.63 -18.14
CA TYR A 118 7.23 -11.04 -17.82
C TYR A 118 8.68 -11.54 -17.91
N GLU A 119 9.45 -11.12 -18.92
CA GLU A 119 10.86 -11.49 -19.02
C GLU A 119 11.68 -10.90 -17.86
N LEU A 120 11.41 -9.65 -17.45
CA LEU A 120 12.03 -9.06 -16.26
C LEU A 120 11.72 -9.87 -15.00
N PHE A 121 10.45 -10.25 -14.80
CA PHE A 121 10.03 -11.06 -13.65
C PHE A 121 10.70 -12.42 -13.63
N LYS A 122 10.82 -13.08 -14.78
CA LYS A 122 11.46 -14.39 -14.91
C LYS A 122 12.96 -14.34 -14.61
N LEU A 123 13.63 -13.23 -14.93
CA LEU A 123 15.06 -13.04 -14.70
C LEU A 123 15.38 -12.60 -13.26
N ALA A 124 14.41 -12.05 -12.54
CA ALA A 124 14.59 -11.57 -11.18
C ALA A 124 14.62 -12.74 -10.17
N GLU A 125 15.54 -12.65 -9.20
CA GLU A 125 15.67 -13.67 -8.15
C GLU A 125 14.61 -13.45 -7.06
N PRO A 126 13.81 -14.47 -6.70
CA PRO A 126 12.81 -14.36 -5.63
C PRO A 126 13.40 -13.83 -4.32
N GLY A 127 12.67 -12.94 -3.65
CA GLY A 127 13.11 -12.31 -2.40
C GLY A 127 14.06 -11.12 -2.59
N THR A 128 14.36 -10.72 -3.82
CA THR A 128 15.13 -9.50 -4.11
C THR A 128 14.22 -8.32 -4.43
N PRO A 129 14.66 -7.06 -4.20
CA PRO A 129 13.91 -5.88 -4.61
C PRO A 129 13.58 -5.87 -6.11
N ALA A 130 14.47 -6.42 -6.95
CA ALA A 130 14.24 -6.53 -8.39
C ALA A 130 13.06 -7.46 -8.72
N TYR A 131 12.83 -8.50 -7.91
CA TYR A 131 11.68 -9.39 -8.08
C TYR A 131 10.37 -8.71 -7.69
N ASP A 132 10.37 -7.94 -6.59
CA ASP A 132 9.21 -7.16 -6.17
C ASP A 132 8.84 -6.13 -7.26
N GLU A 133 9.82 -5.38 -7.77
CA GLU A 133 9.61 -4.39 -8.86
C GLU A 133 9.08 -5.05 -10.13
N ALA A 134 9.58 -6.24 -10.48
CA ALA A 134 9.14 -6.96 -11.67
C ALA A 134 7.74 -7.60 -11.51
N ASP A 135 7.39 -8.14 -10.34
CA ASP A 135 6.02 -8.58 -10.00
C ASP A 135 5.06 -7.39 -10.08
N GLU A 136 5.46 -6.24 -9.55
CA GLU A 136 4.67 -5.02 -9.60
C GLU A 136 4.33 -4.64 -11.03
N LEU A 137 5.37 -4.54 -11.86
CA LEU A 137 5.29 -4.08 -13.24
C LEU A 137 4.42 -5.03 -14.08
N LEU A 138 4.66 -6.35 -13.98
CA LEU A 138 3.94 -7.36 -14.76
C LEU A 138 2.43 -7.29 -14.53
N HIS A 139 2.03 -7.39 -13.27
CA HIS A 139 0.62 -7.40 -12.91
C HIS A 139 -0.04 -6.03 -13.14
N THR A 140 0.68 -4.92 -12.99
CA THR A 140 0.18 -3.58 -13.34
C THR A 140 -0.10 -3.46 -14.83
N ARG A 141 0.78 -3.97 -15.70
CA ARG A 141 0.55 -3.99 -17.15
C ARG A 141 -0.65 -4.87 -17.52
N ILE A 142 -0.78 -6.05 -16.91
CA ILE A 142 -1.94 -6.94 -17.12
C ILE A 142 -3.24 -6.25 -16.71
N VAL A 143 -3.28 -5.68 -15.51
CA VAL A 143 -4.47 -5.02 -14.99
C VAL A 143 -4.84 -3.80 -15.84
N HIS A 144 -3.88 -3.00 -16.28
CA HIS A 144 -4.14 -1.88 -17.18
C HIS A 144 -4.77 -2.35 -18.49
N ALA A 145 -4.18 -3.37 -19.12
CA ALA A 145 -4.66 -3.93 -20.39
C ALA A 145 -6.04 -4.60 -20.29
N SER A 146 -6.52 -4.90 -19.08
CA SER A 146 -7.90 -5.36 -18.86
C SER A 146 -8.96 -4.32 -19.26
N GLY A 147 -8.59 -3.04 -19.32
CA GLY A 147 -9.51 -1.92 -19.56
C GLY A 147 -10.53 -1.70 -18.44
N ASN A 148 -10.37 -2.34 -17.28
CA ASN A 148 -11.26 -2.20 -16.14
C ASN A 148 -10.74 -1.13 -15.17
N GLN A 149 -11.41 0.02 -15.12
CA GLN A 149 -11.00 1.16 -14.30
C GLN A 149 -10.93 0.85 -12.80
N PHE A 150 -11.75 -0.08 -12.29
CA PHE A 150 -11.71 -0.49 -10.89
C PHE A 150 -10.49 -1.37 -10.61
N SER A 151 -10.22 -2.35 -11.48
CA SER A 151 -9.03 -3.20 -11.35
C SER A 151 -7.75 -2.34 -11.41
N SER A 152 -7.68 -1.38 -12.34
CA SER A 152 -6.53 -0.47 -12.46
C SER A 152 -6.33 0.45 -11.26
N LYS A 153 -7.41 0.91 -10.64
CA LYS A 153 -7.32 1.69 -9.40
C LYS A 153 -6.86 0.84 -8.23
N TRP A 154 -7.41 -0.36 -8.09
CA TRP A 154 -7.03 -1.29 -7.04
C TRP A 154 -5.54 -1.65 -7.11
N ARG A 155 -4.99 -1.92 -8.30
CA ARG A 155 -3.60 -2.39 -8.40
C ARG A 155 -2.57 -1.38 -7.89
N ARG A 156 -2.82 -0.07 -8.07
CA ARG A 156 -2.00 0.98 -7.44
C ARG A 156 -1.95 0.81 -5.93
N SER A 157 -3.07 0.46 -5.32
CA SER A 157 -3.12 0.26 -3.88
C SER A 157 -2.39 -0.97 -3.37
N PHE A 158 -2.06 -1.95 -4.21
CA PHE A 158 -1.46 -3.23 -3.82
C PHE A 158 -0.21 -3.55 -4.65
N ALA A 159 0.54 -2.51 -5.03
CA ALA A 159 1.85 -2.58 -5.64
C ALA A 159 2.76 -3.55 -4.85
N ALA A 160 3.42 -4.45 -5.58
CA ALA A 160 3.91 -5.76 -5.14
C ALA A 160 4.84 -5.76 -3.93
N ARG A 161 4.41 -6.45 -2.86
CA ARG A 161 5.28 -6.89 -1.75
C ARG A 161 4.82 -8.20 -1.10
N CYS A 162 4.00 -9.00 -1.79
CA CYS A 162 3.35 -10.18 -1.19
C CYS A 162 4.15 -11.47 -1.30
N VAL A 163 5.31 -11.46 -1.95
CA VAL A 163 6.06 -12.67 -2.30
C VAL A 163 7.55 -12.47 -1.99
N SER A 164 7.86 -12.26 -0.71
CA SER A 164 9.19 -12.51 -0.14
C SER A 164 9.07 -13.23 1.21
#